data_AF-A0A7K2ZHM8-F1
#
_entry.id   AF-A0A7K2ZHM8-F1
#
_cell.length_a   1.000
_cell.length_b   1.000
_cell.length_c   1.000
_cell.angle_alpha   90.00
_cell.angle_beta   90.00
_cell.angle_gamma   90.00
#
_symmetry.space_group_name_H-M   'P 1'
#
loop_
_entity.id
_entity.type
_entity.pdbx_description
1 polymer ?
#
loop_
_entity_poly.entity_id
_entity_poly.type
_entity_poly.pdbx_seq_one_letter_code
_entity_poly.pdbx_strand_id
1 'polypeptide(L)'
;MPAIPPRRLSLQQIVEGQRRAAFVGRESELSLFRRNLAIPPEDPRHRFVFHVRGNAGVGKTSLVREWQQVAGVFGALSASVDEAADSVPELLASVAGQFAEQGHQLRALDRMLVTYRRALHDVAGRLAADGDEPSPAAL
;
A
#
# COMPACT_ATOMS: atom_id res chain seq x y z
N MET A 1 -37.72 -11.36 -14.78
CA MET A 1 -36.32 -10.97 -14.49
C MET A 1 -35.58 -12.22 -14.04
N PRO A 2 -34.63 -12.80 -14.81
CA PRO A 2 -33.93 -13.99 -14.33
C PRO A 2 -32.96 -13.57 -13.22
N ALA A 3 -32.99 -14.28 -12.09
CA ALA A 3 -32.08 -14.05 -10.98
C ALA A 3 -30.66 -14.45 -11.39
N ILE A 4 -29.72 -13.50 -11.32
CA ILE A 4 -28.29 -13.75 -11.52
C ILE A 4 -27.83 -14.68 -10.38
N PRO A 5 -27.28 -15.88 -10.66
CA PRO A 5 -26.81 -16.74 -9.60
C PRO A 5 -25.66 -16.06 -8.84
N PRO A 6 -25.59 -16.19 -7.50
CA PRO A 6 -24.54 -15.54 -6.73
C PRO A 6 -23.16 -16.01 -7.22
N ARG A 7 -22.27 -15.05 -7.47
CA ARG A 7 -20.88 -15.30 -7.87
C ARG A 7 -20.24 -16.21 -6.82
N ARG A 8 -19.90 -17.44 -7.21
CA ARG A 8 -19.22 -18.39 -6.31
C ARG A 8 -17.86 -17.79 -5.91
N LEU A 9 -17.61 -17.69 -4.60
CA LEU A 9 -16.34 -17.22 -4.06
C LEU A 9 -15.22 -18.19 -4.47
N SER A 10 -14.06 -17.65 -4.83
CA SER A 10 -12.87 -18.46 -5.10
C SER A 10 -12.35 -19.11 -3.81
N LEU A 11 -11.57 -20.20 -3.95
CA LEU A 11 -10.91 -20.85 -2.81
C LEU A 11 -10.07 -19.84 -1.99
N GLN A 12 -9.40 -18.90 -2.67
CA GLN A 12 -8.66 -17.82 -2.03
C GLN A 12 -9.58 -16.94 -1.18
N GLN A 13 -10.71 -16.49 -1.72
CA GLN A 13 -11.69 -15.67 -1.00
C GLN A 13 -12.34 -16.43 0.17
N ILE A 14 -12.53 -17.74 0.05
CA ILE A 14 -13.04 -18.59 1.13
C ILE A 14 -12.00 -18.71 2.24
N VAL A 15 -10.73 -18.98 1.91
CA VAL A 15 -9.63 -19.06 2.88
C VAL A 15 -9.39 -17.72 3.55
N GLU A 16 -9.47 -16.60 2.82
CA GLU A 16 -9.44 -15.25 3.38
C GLU A 16 -10.65 -14.97 4.29
N GLY A 17 -11.84 -15.39 3.89
CA GLY A 17 -13.05 -15.34 4.72
C GLY A 17 -12.91 -16.11 6.03
N GLN A 18 -12.35 -17.33 5.97
CA GLN A 18 -12.11 -18.17 7.14
C GLN A 18 -11.00 -17.60 8.04
N ARG A 19 -9.93 -17.03 7.46
CA ARG A 19 -8.88 -16.31 8.21
C ARG A 19 -9.45 -15.09 8.93
N ARG A 20 -10.41 -14.39 8.32
CA ARG A 20 -11.16 -13.28 8.95
C ARG A 20 -12.03 -13.75 10.11
N ALA A 21 -12.77 -14.84 9.93
CA ALA A 21 -13.60 -15.41 10.99
C ALA A 21 -12.76 -16.00 12.15
N ALA A 22 -11.55 -16.50 11.86
CA ALA A 22 -10.61 -16.99 12.86
C ALA A 22 -9.80 -15.88 13.55
N PHE A 23 -9.98 -14.61 13.17
CA PHE A 23 -9.36 -13.44 13.80
C PHE A 23 -10.09 -13.07 15.10
N VAL A 24 -10.13 -14.01 16.05
CA VAL A 24 -10.80 -13.87 17.35
C VAL A 24 -9.91 -13.06 18.30
N GLY A 25 -10.49 -12.06 18.98
CA GLY A 25 -9.80 -11.27 20.02
C GLY A 25 -9.27 -9.90 19.58
N ARG A 26 -9.55 -9.46 18.35
CA ARG A 26 -9.11 -8.16 17.80
C ARG A 26 -10.25 -7.22 17.41
N GLU A 27 -11.47 -7.60 17.79
CA GLU A 27 -12.69 -6.81 17.57
C GLU A 27 -12.59 -5.43 18.23
N SER A 28 -11.91 -5.34 19.38
CA SER A 28 -11.73 -4.08 20.10
C SER A 28 -10.86 -3.08 19.32
N GLU A 29 -9.80 -3.56 18.67
CA GLU A 29 -8.90 -2.77 17.84
C GLU A 29 -9.56 -2.34 16.52
N LEU A 30 -10.31 -3.25 15.87
CA LEU A 30 -11.12 -2.91 14.70
C LEU A 30 -12.19 -1.86 15.04
N SER A 31 -12.86 -2.04 16.18
CA SER A 31 -13.88 -1.11 16.65
C SER A 31 -13.29 0.25 17.03
N LEU A 32 -12.09 0.28 17.61
CA LEU A 32 -11.36 1.52 17.89
C LEU A 32 -11.08 2.30 16.61
N PHE A 33 -10.52 1.64 15.60
CA PHE A 33 -10.21 2.28 14.32
C PHE A 33 -11.47 2.77 13.60
N ARG A 34 -12.53 1.93 13.55
CA ARG A 34 -13.83 2.31 12.98
C ARG A 34 -14.43 3.53 13.67
N ARG A 35 -14.42 3.58 15.01
CA ARG A 35 -14.93 4.74 15.75
C ARG A 35 -14.11 6.00 15.45
N ASN A 36 -12.80 5.87 15.29
CA ASN A 36 -11.93 7.00 14.96
C ASN A 36 -12.29 7.61 13.60
N LEU A 37 -12.59 6.79 12.58
CA LEU A 37 -13.01 7.27 11.26
C LEU A 37 -14.32 8.07 11.29
N ALA A 38 -15.17 7.85 12.30
CA ALA A 38 -16.41 8.60 12.48
C ALA A 38 -16.21 9.94 13.21
N ILE A 39 -15.03 10.20 13.77
CA ILE A 39 -14.70 11.46 14.43
C ILE A 39 -14.11 12.42 13.40
N PRO A 40 -14.58 13.68 13.28
CA PRO A 40 -13.99 14.66 12.38
C PRO A 40 -12.51 14.94 12.69
N PRO A 41 -11.64 15.19 11.70
CA PRO A 41 -10.21 15.47 11.92
C PRO A 41 -9.93 16.67 12.84
N GLU A 42 -10.84 17.64 12.90
CA GLU A 42 -10.72 18.85 13.72
C GLU A 42 -10.99 18.58 15.21
N ASP A 43 -11.61 17.44 15.55
CA ASP A 43 -11.87 17.06 16.93
C ASP A 43 -10.56 16.55 17.58
N PRO A 44 -10.15 17.06 18.75
CA PRO A 44 -8.95 16.61 19.46
C PRO A 44 -8.92 15.11 19.79
N ARG A 45 -10.08 14.44 19.77
CA ARG A 45 -10.19 12.99 19.99
C ARG A 45 -9.80 12.18 18.75
N HIS A 46 -9.71 12.81 17.59
CA HIS A 46 -9.30 12.16 16.34
C HIS A 46 -7.82 11.78 16.42
N ARG A 47 -7.54 10.49 16.22
CA ARG A 47 -6.19 9.94 16.18
C ARG A 47 -5.75 9.77 14.73
N PHE A 48 -4.69 10.46 14.36
CA PHE A 48 -4.09 10.34 13.02
C PHE A 48 -3.15 9.15 12.89
N VAL A 49 -2.48 8.77 13.98
CA VAL A 49 -1.44 7.73 13.96
C VAL A 49 -1.83 6.59 14.89
N PHE A 50 -1.84 5.38 14.33
CA PHE A 50 -2.02 4.14 15.07
C PHE A 50 -0.74 3.31 14.99
N HIS A 51 -0.21 2.92 16.14
CA HIS A 51 0.96 2.06 16.22
C HIS A 51 0.55 0.67 16.71
N VAL A 52 0.64 -0.34 15.84
CA VAL A 52 0.31 -1.73 16.14
C VAL A 52 1.58 -2.47 16.59
N ARG A 53 1.60 -2.94 17.84
CA ARG A 53 2.71 -3.74 18.40
C ARG A 53 2.24 -5.13 18.82
N GLY A 54 3.16 -6.08 18.86
CA GLY A 54 2.90 -7.44 19.32
C GLY A 54 3.89 -8.46 18.77
N ASN A 55 3.90 -9.66 19.34
CA ASN A 55 4.83 -10.73 18.98
C ASN A 55 4.71 -11.15 17.50
N ALA A 56 5.72 -11.84 16.96
CA ALA A 56 5.63 -12.44 15.63
C ALA A 56 4.45 -13.43 15.57
N GLY A 57 3.80 -13.53 14.40
CA GLY A 57 2.69 -14.48 14.18
C GLY A 57 1.31 -14.08 14.75
N VAL A 58 1.20 -13.02 15.55
CA VAL A 58 -0.09 -12.60 16.17
C VAL A 58 -1.08 -11.91 15.23
N GLY A 59 -0.81 -11.89 13.92
CA GLY A 59 -1.73 -11.33 12.91
C GLY A 59 -1.73 -9.80 12.75
N LYS A 60 -0.62 -9.11 13.06
CA LYS A 60 -0.52 -7.63 12.89
C LYS A 60 -0.77 -7.18 11.45
N THR A 61 -0.18 -7.84 10.48
CA THR A 61 -0.39 -7.53 9.04
C THR A 61 -1.84 -7.77 8.64
N SER A 62 -2.47 -8.83 9.19
CA SER A 62 -3.91 -9.08 8.97
C SER A 62 -4.76 -7.94 9.56
N LEU A 63 -4.44 -7.45 10.76
CA LEU A 63 -5.14 -6.31 11.37
C LEU A 63 -5.09 -5.06 10.50
N VAL A 64 -3.91 -4.72 9.98
CA VAL A 64 -3.72 -3.54 9.12
C VAL A 64 -4.49 -3.69 7.80
N ARG A 65 -4.52 -4.89 7.21
CA ARG A 65 -5.33 -5.18 6.02
C ARG A 65 -6.83 -5.01 6.31
N GLU A 66 -7.31 -5.47 7.46
CA GLU A 66 -8.71 -5.28 7.87
C GLU A 66 -9.03 -3.78 8.09
N TRP A 67 -8.12 -3.02 8.70
CA TRP A 67 -8.28 -1.56 8.81
C TRP A 67 -8.37 -0.90 7.43
N GLN A 68 -7.58 -1.34 6.46
CA GLN A 68 -7.63 -0.82 5.10
C GLN A 68 -9.00 -1.09 4.44
N GLN A 69 -9.56 -2.29 4.64
CA GLN A 69 -10.93 -2.60 4.18
C GLN A 69 -11.98 -1.73 4.88
N VAL A 70 -11.87 -1.54 6.19
CA VAL A 70 -12.78 -0.67 6.96
C VAL A 70 -12.69 0.77 6.46
N ALA A 71 -11.49 1.29 6.21
CA ALA A 71 -11.26 2.62 5.66
C ALA A 71 -11.97 2.79 4.30
N GLY A 72 -11.85 1.79 3.41
CA GLY A 72 -12.54 1.80 2.12
C GLY A 72 -14.07 1.86 2.25
N VAL A 73 -14.67 1.17 3.24
CA VAL A 73 -16.12 1.26 3.52
C VAL A 73 -16.54 2.68 3.94
N PHE A 74 -15.64 3.42 4.59
CA PHE A 74 -15.85 4.82 4.95
C PHE A 74 -15.52 5.80 3.82
N GLY A 75 -15.17 5.31 2.62
CA GLY A 75 -14.78 6.13 1.48
C GLY A 75 -13.40 6.77 1.60
N ALA A 76 -12.56 6.30 2.53
CA ALA A 76 -11.20 6.80 2.67
C ALA A 76 -10.29 6.17 1.61
N LEU A 77 -9.50 7.02 0.96
CA LEU A 77 -8.44 6.60 0.04
C LEU A 77 -7.31 5.97 0.85
N SER A 78 -6.88 4.76 0.49
CA SER A 78 -5.92 4.00 1.29
C SER A 78 -4.79 3.42 0.45
N ALA A 79 -3.56 3.43 0.98
CA ALA A 79 -2.43 2.75 0.37
C ALA A 79 -1.63 2.04 1.45
N SER A 80 -1.05 0.90 1.11
CA SER A 80 -0.18 0.12 1.97
C SER A 80 1.20 0.02 1.34
N VAL A 81 2.24 0.21 2.14
CA VAL A 81 3.63 0.03 1.70
C VAL A 81 4.32 -0.87 2.73
N ASP A 82 5.18 -1.75 2.25
CA ASP A 82 6.06 -2.59 3.04
C ASP A 82 7.53 -2.28 2.73
N GLU A 83 8.42 -3.13 3.25
CA GLU A 83 9.87 -3.01 3.11
C GLU A 83 10.38 -3.32 1.68
N ALA A 84 9.50 -3.66 0.74
CA ALA A 84 9.90 -4.01 -0.63
C ALA A 84 10.22 -2.78 -1.51
N ALA A 85 9.96 -1.55 -1.04
CA ALA A 85 10.35 -0.35 -1.75
C ALA A 85 11.80 0.03 -1.38
N ASP A 86 12.70 0.04 -2.37
CA ASP A 86 14.13 0.27 -2.16
C ASP A 86 14.46 1.76 -1.98
N SER A 87 13.50 2.65 -2.26
CA SER A 87 13.66 4.10 -2.11
C SER A 87 12.36 4.85 -1.86
N VAL A 88 12.47 6.07 -1.31
CA VAL A 88 11.31 6.96 -1.10
C VAL A 88 10.53 7.24 -2.41
N PRO A 89 11.18 7.51 -3.56
CA PRO A 89 10.45 7.71 -4.81
C PRO A 89 9.71 6.45 -5.29
N GLU A 90 10.23 5.26 -5.06
CA GLU A 90 9.54 4.00 -5.37
C GLU A 90 8.34 3.77 -4.46
N LEU A 91 8.48 4.08 -3.16
CA LEU A 91 7.37 4.07 -2.21
C LEU A 91 6.25 5.00 -2.69
N LEU A 92 6.59 6.24 -3.06
CA LEU A 92 5.62 7.22 -3.58
C LEU A 92 4.98 6.76 -4.89
N ALA A 93 5.72 6.08 -5.75
CA ALA A 93 5.18 5.49 -6.97
C ALA A 93 4.17 4.37 -6.67
N SER A 94 4.46 3.51 -5.69
CA SER A 94 3.54 2.47 -5.24
C SER A 94 2.24 3.06 -4.70
N VAL A 95 2.33 4.11 -3.86
CA VAL A 95 1.17 4.83 -3.34
C VAL A 95 0.35 5.46 -4.47
N ALA A 96 1.00 6.13 -5.43
CA ALA A 96 0.32 6.74 -6.57
C ALA A 96 -0.42 5.69 -7.43
N GLY A 97 0.20 4.53 -7.65
CA GLY A 97 -0.43 3.41 -8.36
C GLY A 97 -1.68 2.90 -7.65
N GLN A 98 -1.58 2.63 -6.34
CA GLN A 98 -2.73 2.17 -5.55
C GLN A 98 -3.89 3.17 -5.53
N PHE A 99 -3.61 4.48 -5.50
CA PHE A 99 -4.65 5.50 -5.59
C PHE A 99 -5.27 5.59 -6.99
N ALA A 100 -4.47 5.42 -8.04
CA ALA A 100 -4.97 5.37 -9.40
C ALA A 100 -5.92 4.17 -9.63
N GLU A 101 -5.62 3.01 -9.03
CA GLU A 101 -6.51 1.82 -9.02
C GLU A 101 -7.84 2.08 -8.30
N GLN A 102 -7.83 2.96 -7.31
CA GLN A 102 -9.04 3.45 -6.61
C GLN A 102 -9.75 4.60 -7.36
N GLY A 103 -9.27 4.98 -8.55
CA GLY A 103 -9.86 6.05 -9.38
C GLY A 103 -9.33 7.46 -9.10
N HIS A 104 -8.32 7.60 -8.23
CA HIS A 104 -7.76 8.89 -7.82
C HIS A 104 -6.30 9.05 -8.30
N GLN A 105 -6.11 9.65 -9.47
CA GLN A 105 -4.78 9.87 -10.03
C GLN A 105 -4.07 11.08 -9.41
N LEU A 106 -2.82 10.90 -9.00
CA LEU A 106 -1.95 11.97 -8.47
C LEU A 106 -1.07 12.58 -9.57
N ARG A 107 -1.68 13.22 -10.57
CA ARG A 107 -0.99 13.69 -11.79
C ARG A 107 0.25 14.55 -11.56
N ALA A 108 0.26 15.37 -10.51
CA ALA A 108 1.43 16.19 -10.16
C ALA A 108 2.60 15.31 -9.71
N LEU A 109 2.33 14.33 -8.84
CA LEU A 109 3.32 13.36 -8.37
C LEU A 109 3.80 12.48 -9.52
N ASP A 110 2.91 12.01 -10.39
CA ASP A 110 3.27 11.19 -11.55
C ASP A 110 4.30 11.90 -12.45
N ARG A 111 4.11 13.20 -12.71
CA ARG A 111 5.05 14.01 -13.50
C ARG A 111 6.42 14.14 -12.82
N MET A 112 6.43 14.34 -11.49
CA MET A 112 7.67 14.40 -10.72
C MET A 112 8.42 13.06 -10.75
N LEU A 113 7.71 11.95 -10.59
CA LEU A 113 8.29 10.60 -10.64
C LEU A 113 8.85 10.26 -12.03
N VAL A 114 8.18 10.68 -13.11
CA VAL A 114 8.71 10.52 -14.48
C VAL A 114 10.02 11.30 -14.65
N THR A 115 10.06 12.53 -14.15
CA THR A 115 11.28 13.37 -14.22
C THR A 115 12.42 12.73 -13.42
N TYR A 116 12.13 12.23 -12.23
CA TYR A 116 13.09 11.53 -11.38
C TYR A 116 13.65 10.27 -12.05
N ARG A 117 12.80 9.42 -12.62
CA ARG A 117 13.24 8.20 -13.32
C ARG A 117 14.11 8.53 -14.54
N ARG A 118 13.78 9.57 -15.30
CA ARG A 118 14.61 10.04 -16.41
C ARG A 118 16.01 10.43 -15.94
N ALA A 119 16.09 11.25 -14.88
CA ALA A 119 17.38 11.64 -14.31
C ALA A 119 18.21 10.44 -13.82
N LEU A 120 17.58 9.44 -13.20
CA LEU A 120 18.25 8.20 -12.81
C LEU A 120 18.78 7.42 -14.02
N HIS A 121 17.97 7.26 -15.07
CA HIS A 121 18.41 6.60 -16.29
C HIS A 121 19.56 7.33 -16.98
N ASP A 122 19.53 8.66 -17.04
CA ASP A 122 20.59 9.47 -17.62
C ASP A 122 21.91 9.29 -16.84
N VAL A 123 21.85 9.29 -15.50
CA VAL A 123 23.02 9.05 -14.64
C VAL A 123 23.53 7.61 -14.81
N ALA A 124 22.65 6.62 -14.79
CA ALA A 124 23.04 5.22 -14.97
C ALA A 124 23.67 4.96 -16.34
N GLY A 125 23.14 5.59 -17.40
CA GLY A 125 23.69 5.49 -18.76
C GLY A 125 25.09 6.11 -18.86
N ARG A 126 25.34 7.24 -18.19
CA ARG A 126 26.68 7.85 -18.12
C ARG A 126 27.67 6.96 -17.38
N LEU A 127 27.28 6.41 -16.22
CA LEU A 127 28.13 5.50 -15.45
C LEU A 127 28.47 4.21 -16.22
N ALA A 128 27.52 3.68 -17.00
CA ALA A 128 27.76 2.53 -17.85
C ALA A 128 28.72 2.85 -19.01
N ALA A 129 28.62 4.06 -19.60
CA ALA A 129 29.53 4.50 -20.65
C ALA A 129 30.96 4.76 -20.15
N ASP A 130 31.10 5.32 -18.94
CA ASP A 130 32.41 5.58 -18.31
C ASP A 130 33.10 4.29 -17.83
N GLY A 131 32.34 3.22 -17.57
CA GLY A 131 32.86 1.92 -17.12
C GLY A 131 33.33 0.97 -18.24
N ASP A 132 33.08 1.31 -19.50
CA ASP A 132 33.34 0.47 -20.68
C ASP A 132 34.56 0.94 -21.50
N GLU A 133 35.42 1.82 -20.96
CA GLU A 133 36.71 2.14 -21.58
C GLU A 133 37.62 0.89 -21.60
N PRO A 134 37.97 0.33 -22.78
CA PRO A 134 38.91 -0.77 -22.84
C PRO A 134 40.30 -0.25 -22.48
N SER A 135 40.90 -0.78 -21.43
CA SER A 135 42.30 -0.52 -21.07
C SER A 135 43.20 -0.80 -22.29
N PRO A 136 43.85 0.21 -22.90
CA PRO A 136 44.72 -0.01 -24.04
C PRO A 136 46.15 -0.22 -23.54
N ALA A 137 46.46 -1.39 -22.98
CA ALA A 137 47.85 -1.79 -22.75
C ALA A 137 48.01 -3.28 -22.45
N ALA A 138 48.31 -4.07 -23.48
CA ALA A 138 49.31 -5.14 -23.43
C ALA A 138 49.62 -5.57 -24.87
N LEU A 139 50.52 -4.82 -25.53
CA LEU A 139 51.36 -5.31 -26.62
C LEU A 139 52.70 -5.74 -26.01
#